data_AF-A0A8S9NGB3-F1
#
_entry.id   AF-A0A8S9NGB3-F1
#
_cell.length_a   1.000
_cell.length_b   1.000
_cell.length_c   1.000
_cell.angle_alpha   90.00
_cell.angle_beta   90.00
_cell.angle_gamma   90.00
#
_symmetry.space_group_name_H-M   'P 1'
#
loop_
_entity.id
_entity.type
_entity.pdbx_description
1 polymer ?
#
loop_
_entity_poly.entity_id
_entity_poly.type
_entity_poly.pdbx_seq_one_letter_code
_entity_poly.pdbx_strand_id
1 'polypeptide(L)' 'MICLDDLLVSLSDNLLKMRQLHAVYGEWLLKDCRWDFVVDNVKGAKIIFWGEGSTHAELLAMAQEDYNLDMST' A
#
# COMPACT_ATOMS: atom_id res chain seq x y z
N MET A 1 -3.70 -30.44 15.50
CA MET A 1 -3.31 -29.57 16.63
C MET A 1 -2.10 -28.80 16.15
N ILE A 2 -2.26 -27.52 15.80
CA ILE A 2 -1.14 -26.67 15.39
C ILE A 2 -0.52 -26.16 16.70
N CYS A 3 0.77 -26.41 16.93
CA CYS A 3 1.41 -25.94 18.16
C CYS A 3 1.46 -24.40 18.16
N LEU A 4 1.32 -23.79 19.35
CA LEU A 4 1.46 -22.34 19.52
C LEU A 4 2.82 -21.84 18.99
N ASP A 5 3.85 -22.67 19.07
CA ASP A 5 5.18 -22.41 18.52
C ASP A 5 5.17 -22.33 16.99
N ASP A 6 4.41 -23.17 16.29
CA ASP A 6 4.27 -23.13 14.82
C ASP A 6 3.52 -21.86 14.38
N LEU A 7 2.54 -21.42 15.18
CA LEU A 7 1.81 -20.17 14.94
C LEU A 7 2.72 -18.95 15.14
N LEU A 8 3.58 -18.95 16.16
CA LEU A 8 4.51 -17.86 16.43
C LEU A 8 5.64 -17.79 15.40
N VAL A 9 6.18 -18.94 14.98
CA VAL A 9 7.17 -19.01 13.90
C VAL A 9 6.58 -18.48 12.60
N SER A 10 5.38 -18.92 12.21
CA SER A 10 4.72 -18.41 11.00
C SER A 10 4.37 -16.92 11.08
N LEU A 11 3.96 -16.40 12.24
CA LEU A 11 3.75 -14.96 12.43
C LEU A 11 5.06 -14.16 12.30
N SER A 12 6.17 -14.69 12.83
CA SER A 12 7.48 -14.07 12.71
C SER A 12 8.00 -14.07 11.26
N ASP A 13 7.80 -15.18 10.53
CA ASP A 13 8.16 -15.28 9.12
C ASP A 13 7.30 -14.37 8.24
N ASN A 14 6.01 -14.23 8.56
CA ASN A 14 5.10 -13.31 7.88
C ASN A 14 5.49 -11.85 8.13
N LEU A 15 5.93 -11.51 9.35
CA LEU A 15 6.46 -10.18 9.68
C LEU A 15 7.77 -9.88 8.95
N LEU A 16 8.68 -10.86 8.83
CA LEU A 16 9.93 -10.70 8.08
C LEU A 16 9.71 -10.51 6.58
N LYS A 17 8.60 -11.03 6.05
CA LYS A 17 8.18 -10.84 4.66
C LYS A 17 7.44 -9.53 4.41
N MET A 18 7.20 -8.70 5.43
CA MET A 18 6.57 -7.41 5.20
C MET A 18 7.57 -6.39 4.67
N ARG A 19 7.22 -5.72 3.57
CA ARG A 19 7.97 -4.61 3.01
C ARG A 19 7.29 -3.29 3.36
N GLN A 20 8.11 -2.27 3.59
CA GLN A 20 7.65 -0.93 3.89
C GLN A 20 7.74 -0.04 2.63
N LEU A 21 6.64 0.58 2.24
CA LEU A 21 6.60 1.60 1.20
C LEU A 21 6.17 2.94 1.80
N HIS A 22 6.92 4.00 1.51
CA HIS A 22 6.51 5.36 1.84
C HIS A 22 5.62 5.88 0.70
N ALA A 23 4.36 6.13 0.99
CA ALA A 23 3.40 6.70 0.06
C ALA A 23 3.14 8.17 0.40
N VAL A 24 3.11 9.01 -0.63
CA VAL A 24 2.71 10.42 -0.54
C VAL A 24 1.49 10.59 -1.44
N TYR A 25 0.45 11.22 -0.93
CA TYR A 25 -0.78 11.44 -1.68
C TYR A 25 -0.65 12.70 -2.53
N GLY A 26 -1.31 12.71 -3.68
CA GLY A 26 -1.25 13.82 -4.61
C GLY A 26 -1.85 13.48 -5.97
N GLU A 27 -1.78 14.44 -6.88
CA GLU A 27 -2.31 14.30 -8.23
C GLU A 27 -1.22 14.53 -9.26
N TRP A 28 -1.29 13.80 -10.36
CA TRP A 28 -0.46 14.03 -11.53
C TRP A 28 -1.15 15.07 -12.42
N LEU A 29 -0.46 16.17 -12.73
CA LEU A 29 -0.93 17.21 -13.62
C LEU A 29 -0.06 17.24 -14.88
N LEU A 30 -0.70 17.21 -16.05
CA LEU A 30 -0.01 17.38 -17.32
C LEU A 30 0.03 18.87 -17.67
N LYS A 31 1.22 19.46 -17.67
CA LYS A 31 1.44 20.87 -18.05
C LYS A 31 2.64 20.97 -18.98
N ASP A 32 2.48 21.69 -20.09
CA ASP A 32 3.55 21.90 -21.08
C ASP A 32 4.23 20.58 -21.54
N CYS A 33 3.41 19.54 -21.77
CA CYS A 33 3.84 18.17 -22.10
C CYS A 33 4.72 17.48 -21.03
N ARG A 34 4.73 17.98 -19.79
CA ARG A 34 5.42 17.39 -18.64
C ARG A 34 4.42 17.00 -17.56
N TRP A 35 4.66 15.84 -16.95
CA TRP A 35 3.93 15.41 -15.77
C TRP A 35 4.56 16.00 -14.51
N ASP A 36 3.82 16.83 -13.80
CA ASP A 36 4.19 17.35 -12.49
C ASP A 36 3.34 16.64 -11.43
N PHE A 37 4.00 16.10 -10.40
CA PHE A 37 3.30 15.52 -9.24
C PHE A 37 3.07 16.61 -8.19
N VAL A 38 1.82 16.87 -7.86
CA VAL A 38 1.45 17.85 -6.84
C VAL A 38 1.00 17.11 -5.58
N VAL A 39 1.77 17.27 -4.50
CA VAL A 39 1.50 16.64 -3.21
C VAL A 39 0.26 17.25 -2.57
N ASP A 40 -0.64 16.41 -2.09
CA ASP A 40 -1.72 16.78 -1.20
C ASP A 40 -1.18 16.95 0.23
N ASN A 41 -0.88 18.19 0.58
CA ASN A 41 -0.34 18.55 1.90
C ASN A 41 -1.38 18.42 3.03
N VAL A 42 -2.67 18.24 2.72
CA VAL A 42 -3.72 18.02 3.71
C VAL A 42 -3.80 16.54 4.07
N LYS A 43 -3.74 15.66 3.07
CA LYS A 43 -3.77 14.21 3.27
C LYS A 43 -2.44 13.64 3.77
N GLY A 44 -1.32 14.27 3.40
CA GLY A 44 0.01 13.99 3.95
C GLY A 44 0.68 12.75 3.34
N ALA A 45 1.36 11.96 4.19
CA ALA A 45 2.08 10.76 3.80
C ALA A 45 1.69 9.58 4.69
N LYS A 46 1.76 8.37 4.14
CA LYS A 46 1.47 7.13 4.85
C LYS A 46 2.57 6.11 4.61
N ILE A 47 2.86 5.33 5.62
CA ILE A 47 3.68 4.14 5.48
C ILE A 47 2.73 2.97 5.21
N ILE A 48 2.89 2.34 4.05
CA ILE A 48 2.14 1.15 3.65
C ILE A 48 3.01 -0.08 3.91
N PHE A 49 2.43 -1.08 4.56
CA PHE A 49 3.06 -2.38 4.73
C PHE A 49 2.34 -3.39 3.84
N TRP A 50 3.12 -4.17 3.09
CA TRP A 50 2.57 -5.27 2.29
C TRP A 50 3.42 -6.52 2.45
N GLY A 51 2.84 -7.68 2.13
CA GLY A 51 3.56 -8.95 2.13
C GLY A 51 4.43 -9.12 0.89
N GLU A 52 5.57 -9.76 1.03
CA GLU A 52 6.39 -10.22 -0.09
C GLU A 52 5.57 -11.25 -0.88
N GLY A 53 5.26 -10.92 -2.13
CA GLY A 53 4.36 -11.70 -2.99
C GLY A 53 2.96 -11.13 -3.14
N SER A 54 2.65 -9.95 -2.58
CA SER A 54 1.37 -9.27 -2.82
C SER A 54 1.10 -9.13 -4.33
N THR A 55 -0.09 -9.56 -4.72
CA THR A 55 -0.57 -9.51 -6.10
C THR A 55 -0.99 -8.10 -6.50
N HIS A 56 -1.02 -7.81 -7.80
CA HIS A 56 -1.51 -6.52 -8.29
C HIS A 56 -2.90 -6.17 -7.76
N ALA A 57 -3.81 -7.15 -7.65
CA ALA A 57 -5.17 -6.95 -7.16
C ALA A 57 -5.20 -6.52 -5.69
N GLU A 58 -4.36 -7.11 -4.83
CA GLU A 58 -4.26 -6.72 -3.41
C GLU A 58 -3.68 -5.31 -3.27
N LEU A 59 -2.64 -4.98 -4.05
CA LEU A 59 -2.07 -3.64 -4.07
C LEU A 59 -3.08 -2.59 -4.55
N LEU A 60 -3.88 -2.94 -5.57
CA LEU A 60 -4.93 -2.08 -6.11
C LEU A 60 -6.04 -1.83 -5.08
N ALA A 61 -6.51 -2.88 -4.40
CA ALA A 61 -7.53 -2.75 -3.36
C ALA A 61 -7.08 -1.83 -2.21
N MET A 62 -5.83 -1.98 -1.75
CA MET A 62 -5.26 -1.07 -0.74
C MET A 62 -5.22 0.39 -1.22
N ALA A 63 -4.84 0.63 -2.47
CA ALA A 63 -4.83 1.98 -3.04
C ALA A 63 -6.24 2.57 -3.17
N GLN A 64 -7.22 1.76 -3.58
CA GLN A 64 -8.62 2.20 -3.73
C GLN A 64 -9.24 2.56 -2.38
N GLU A 65 -9.02 1.73 -1.36
CA GLU A 65 -9.44 2.03 0.02
C GLU A 65 -8.80 3.34 0.51
N ASP A 66 -7.49 3.50 0.33
CA ASP A 66 -6.77 4.70 0.77
C ASP A 66 -7.23 5.99 0.08
N TYR A 67 -7.65 5.91 -1.19
CA TYR A 67 -8.17 7.05 -1.94
C TYR A 67 -9.69 7.22 -1.82
N ASN A 68 -10.39 6.38 -1.05
CA ASN A 68 -11.86 6.33 -1.00
C ASN A 68 -12.48 6.33 -2.40
N LEU A 69 -11.85 5.64 -3.35
CA LEU A 69 -12.36 5.55 -4.72
C LEU A 69 -13.51 4.56 -4.71
N ASP A 70 -14.70 5.03 -5.12
CA ASP A 70 -15.84 4.14 -5.27
C ASP A 70 -15.53 3.15 -6.39
N MET A 71 -15.59 1.85 -6.07
CA MET A 71 -15.32 0.77 -7.04
C MET A 71 -16.48 0.53 -8.00
N SER A 72 -17.48 1.43 -8.03
CA SER A 72 -18.56 1.39 -9.00
C SER A 72 -18.00 1.65 -10.41
N THR A 73 -17.67 0.58 -11.13
CA THR A 73 -17.48 0.59 -12.58
C THR A 73 -18.62 -0.20 -13.22
#